data_AF-A0A6G8P111-F1
#
_entry.id   AF-A0A6G8P111-F1
#
_cell.length_a   1.000
_cell.length_b   1.000
_cell.length_c   1.000
_cell.angle_alpha   90.00
_cell.angle_beta   90.00
_cell.angle_gamma   90.00
#
_symmetry.space_group_name_H-M   'P 1'
#
loop_
_entity.id
_entity.type
_entity.pdbx_description
1 polymer ?
#
loop_
_entity_poly.entity_id
_entity_poly.type
_entity_poly.pdbx_seq_one_letter_code
_entity_poly.pdbx_strand_id
1 'polypeptide(L)'
;MIIEFSIPDVLAPTNPFLGYWGAQLVVGHFSDSTKVITLSSTFVRCVFSAREDYLAAAQHLRAAFQASRAMHLSEIYRSIARFESCITGVYLAVRAFVRFRRCVELPPEARAVINSCKPVFATKAVKDRLKVMRDTMQHIEERLVTGELTDDLPYMIQPTGAEVALNDPTQPGQTVRTIDRLRIAEHEVRFSELVEWLDEMIVYVEKLRSLMPTRWTSSLADLPKGPAS
;
A
#
# COMPACT_ATOMS: atom_id res chain seq x y z
N MET A 1 1.51 -1.28 32.17
CA MET A 1 1.85 -0.91 30.78
C MET A 1 0.67 -0.16 30.16
N ILE A 2 0.91 1.04 29.65
CA ILE A 2 0.01 1.85 28.82
C ILE A 2 0.39 1.58 27.36
N ILE A 3 -0.60 1.47 26.46
CA ILE A 3 -0.38 1.33 25.02
C ILE A 3 -0.72 2.64 24.32
N GLU A 4 0.22 3.15 23.54
CA GLU A 4 0.04 4.30 22.65
C GLU A 4 0.21 3.88 21.20
N PHE A 5 -0.46 4.59 20.29
CA PHE A 5 -0.40 4.31 18.85
C PHE A 5 0.19 5.49 18.10
N SER A 6 1.30 5.25 17.40
CA SER A 6 1.87 6.16 16.41
C SER A 6 1.61 5.60 15.01
N ILE A 7 0.33 5.56 14.64
CA ILE A 7 -0.16 5.02 13.37
C ILE A 7 -0.80 6.18 12.59
N PRO A 8 -0.05 6.86 11.70
CA PRO A 8 -0.59 7.96 10.91
C PRO A 8 -1.69 7.47 9.97
N ASP A 9 -2.57 8.38 9.56
CA ASP A 9 -3.59 8.10 8.56
C ASP A 9 -3.03 8.32 7.15
N VAL A 10 -3.61 7.68 6.14
CA VAL A 10 -3.30 7.91 4.72
C VAL A 10 -4.34 8.87 4.16
N LEU A 11 -3.98 10.15 4.16
CA LEU A 11 -4.86 11.23 3.71
C LEU A 11 -5.24 11.00 2.24
N ALA A 12 -6.53 10.80 1.97
CA ALA A 12 -7.03 10.84 0.60
C ALA A 12 -7.62 12.24 0.32
N PRO A 13 -6.91 13.15 -0.36
CA PRO A 13 -7.57 14.29 -0.97
C PRO A 13 -8.50 13.76 -2.07
N THR A 14 -9.79 14.12 -2.10
CA THR A 14 -10.75 13.85 -3.21
C THR A 14 -10.52 12.53 -3.95
N ASN A 15 -11.11 11.43 -3.45
CA ASN A 15 -10.90 10.03 -3.87
C ASN A 15 -10.20 9.83 -5.25
N PRO A 16 -8.85 9.75 -5.26
CA PRO A 16 -8.05 9.72 -6.49
C PRO A 16 -8.28 8.43 -7.29
N PHE A 17 -8.69 7.37 -6.61
CA PHE A 17 -9.01 6.08 -7.22
C PHE A 17 -10.34 6.13 -7.97
N LEU A 18 -11.38 6.71 -7.37
CA LEU A 18 -12.63 6.97 -8.09
C LEU A 18 -12.41 7.94 -9.25
N GLY A 19 -11.57 8.96 -9.05
CA GLY A 19 -11.18 9.89 -10.10
C GLY A 19 -10.52 9.16 -11.28
N TYR A 20 -9.55 8.29 -11.02
CA TYR A 20 -8.85 7.51 -12.04
C TYR A 20 -9.77 6.50 -12.72
N TRP A 21 -10.47 5.65 -11.98
CA TRP A 21 -11.32 4.61 -12.58
C TRP A 21 -12.55 5.20 -13.27
N GLY A 22 -13.15 6.24 -12.68
CA GLY A 22 -14.25 6.96 -13.31
C GLY A 22 -13.82 7.61 -14.62
N ALA A 23 -12.67 8.28 -14.66
CA ALA A 23 -12.13 8.82 -15.90
C ALA A 23 -11.77 7.70 -16.90
N GLN A 24 -11.14 6.60 -16.47
CA GLN A 24 -10.84 5.50 -17.38
C GLN A 24 -12.11 4.90 -18.02
N LEU A 25 -13.19 4.75 -17.25
CA LEU A 25 -14.47 4.22 -17.73
C LEU A 25 -15.22 5.21 -18.63
N VAL A 26 -15.11 6.52 -18.38
CA VAL A 26 -15.92 7.56 -19.04
C VAL A 26 -15.16 8.32 -20.12
N VAL A 27 -13.84 8.45 -20.09
CA VAL A 27 -13.10 9.20 -21.13
C VAL A 27 -12.03 8.35 -21.80
N GLY A 28 -11.82 7.13 -21.32
CA GLY A 28 -10.80 6.22 -21.82
C GLY A 28 -9.45 6.43 -21.17
N HIS A 29 -8.44 5.74 -21.69
CA HIS A 29 -7.09 5.75 -21.17
C HIS A 29 -6.19 6.69 -21.99
N PHE A 30 -5.14 7.24 -21.38
CA PHE A 30 -4.17 8.14 -22.04
C PHE A 30 -3.23 7.47 -23.06
N SER A 31 -3.48 6.20 -23.39
CA SER A 31 -2.60 5.38 -24.22
C SER A 31 -3.38 4.19 -24.76
N ASP A 32 -3.14 3.85 -26.03
CA ASP A 32 -3.72 2.68 -26.69
C ASP A 32 -2.89 1.39 -26.52
N SER A 33 -1.66 1.50 -26.00
CA SER A 33 -0.85 0.31 -25.69
C SER A 33 -1.44 -0.49 -24.54
N THR A 34 -1.84 -1.73 -24.80
CA THR A 34 -2.29 -2.70 -23.79
C THR A 34 -1.29 -2.87 -22.65
N LYS A 35 0.01 -2.81 -22.94
CA LYS A 35 1.04 -2.95 -21.90
C LYS A 35 1.05 -1.75 -20.97
N VAL A 36 0.97 -0.54 -21.53
CA VAL A 36 0.92 0.70 -20.74
C VAL A 36 -0.34 0.71 -19.87
N ILE A 37 -1.51 0.44 -20.46
CA ILE A 37 -2.81 0.36 -19.76
C ILE A 37 -2.75 -0.66 -18.61
N THR A 38 -2.23 -1.86 -18.87
CA THR A 38 -2.17 -2.92 -17.87
C THR A 38 -1.26 -2.56 -16.71
N LEU A 39 -0.09 -1.96 -16.99
CA LEU A 39 0.88 -1.60 -15.96
C LEU A 39 0.41 -0.41 -15.10
N SER A 40 -0.17 0.63 -15.71
CA SER A 40 -0.76 1.76 -14.97
C SER A 40 -1.96 1.30 -14.13
N SER A 41 -2.88 0.55 -14.73
CA SER A 41 -4.07 0.03 -14.03
C SER A 41 -3.69 -0.92 -12.88
N THR A 42 -2.66 -1.76 -13.06
CA THR A 42 -2.15 -2.63 -12.00
C THR A 42 -1.53 -1.81 -10.87
N PHE A 43 -0.75 -0.79 -11.19
CA PHE A 43 -0.22 0.14 -10.19
C PHE A 43 -1.35 0.76 -9.37
N VAL A 44 -2.32 1.41 -10.01
CA VAL A 44 -3.44 2.08 -9.32
C VAL A 44 -4.25 1.10 -8.45
N ARG A 45 -4.57 -0.09 -8.99
CA ARG A 45 -5.29 -1.14 -8.24
C ARG A 45 -4.52 -1.58 -6.99
N CYS A 46 -3.21 -1.80 -7.11
CA CYS A 46 -2.38 -2.24 -6.00
C CYS A 46 -2.21 -1.14 -4.94
N VAL A 47 -2.08 0.13 -5.34
CA VAL A 47 -2.03 1.27 -4.41
C VAL A 47 -3.34 1.37 -3.63
N PHE A 48 -4.48 1.25 -4.31
CA PHE A 48 -5.80 1.27 -3.67
C PHE A 48 -5.95 0.14 -2.65
N SER A 49 -5.68 -1.11 -3.07
CA SER A 49 -5.76 -2.27 -2.17
C SER A 49 -4.86 -2.11 -0.96
N ALA A 50 -3.60 -1.68 -1.17
CA ALA A 50 -2.64 -1.50 -0.09
C ALA A 50 -3.10 -0.45 0.93
N ARG A 51 -3.67 0.66 0.45
CA ARG A 51 -4.26 1.69 1.31
C ARG A 51 -5.42 1.15 2.13
N GLU A 52 -6.38 0.48 1.51
CA GLU A 52 -7.55 -0.05 2.22
C GLU A 52 -7.14 -1.10 3.27
N ASP A 53 -6.18 -1.95 2.93
CA ASP A 53 -5.63 -2.94 3.86
C ASP A 53 -4.87 -2.27 5.02
N TYR A 54 -4.11 -1.20 4.77
CA TYR A 54 -3.46 -0.42 5.83
C TYR A 54 -4.46 0.17 6.82
N LEU A 55 -5.51 0.82 6.32
CA LEU A 55 -6.53 1.45 7.16
C LEU A 55 -7.31 0.41 7.98
N ALA A 56 -7.69 -0.70 7.35
CA ALA A 56 -8.34 -1.82 8.03
C ALA A 56 -7.42 -2.42 9.10
N ALA A 57 -6.13 -2.61 8.79
CA ALA A 57 -5.15 -3.13 9.74
C ALA A 57 -5.00 -2.22 10.97
N ALA A 58 -4.91 -0.91 10.76
CA ALA A 58 -4.83 0.09 11.82
C ALA A 58 -6.10 0.13 12.68
N GLN A 59 -7.29 -0.05 12.07
CA GLN A 59 -8.56 -0.11 12.79
C GLN A 59 -8.64 -1.36 13.68
N HIS A 60 -8.36 -2.54 13.14
CA HIS A 60 -8.35 -3.80 13.89
C HIS A 60 -7.33 -3.75 15.03
N LEU A 61 -6.15 -3.18 14.78
CA LEU A 61 -5.13 -3.02 15.81
C LEU A 61 -5.62 -2.15 16.97
N ARG A 62 -6.22 -0.99 16.70
CA ARG A 62 -6.80 -0.15 17.75
C ARG A 62 -7.91 -0.88 18.51
N ALA A 63 -8.79 -1.60 17.80
CA ALA A 63 -9.87 -2.38 18.41
C ALA A 63 -9.36 -3.47 19.36
N ALA A 64 -8.24 -4.13 19.04
CA ALA A 64 -7.62 -5.16 19.86
C ALA A 64 -7.25 -4.69 21.28
N PHE A 65 -6.91 -3.40 21.42
CA PHE A 65 -6.45 -2.79 22.68
C PHE A 65 -7.46 -1.83 23.32
N GLN A 66 -8.62 -1.58 22.69
CA GLN A 66 -9.68 -0.70 23.23
C GLN A 66 -10.63 -1.40 24.21
N ALA A 67 -10.65 -2.73 24.27
CA ALA A 67 -11.58 -3.45 25.13
C ALA A 67 -11.10 -3.52 26.59
N SER A 68 -11.90 -2.94 27.49
CA SER A 68 -11.72 -3.09 28.92
C SER A 68 -11.88 -4.56 29.33
N ARG A 69 -10.77 -5.17 29.76
CA ARG A 69 -10.59 -6.48 30.43
C ARG A 69 -10.15 -7.69 29.60
N ALA A 70 -10.24 -7.69 28.27
CA ALA A 70 -9.69 -8.80 27.47
C ALA A 70 -9.15 -8.31 26.12
N MET A 71 -7.92 -8.72 25.79
CA MET A 71 -7.33 -8.51 24.48
C MET A 71 -8.11 -9.35 23.44
N HIS A 72 -8.62 -8.71 22.40
CA HIS A 72 -9.31 -9.43 21.33
C HIS A 72 -8.28 -10.01 20.36
N LEU A 73 -7.80 -11.21 20.67
CA LEU A 73 -6.78 -11.90 19.87
C LEU A 73 -7.19 -12.04 18.38
N SER A 74 -8.49 -12.21 18.10
CA SER A 74 -9.02 -12.21 16.72
C SER A 74 -8.75 -10.91 15.97
N GLU A 75 -8.80 -9.76 16.63
CA GLU A 75 -8.51 -8.46 16.03
C GLU A 75 -7.01 -8.30 15.74
N ILE A 76 -6.15 -8.90 16.56
CA ILE A 76 -4.70 -8.96 16.29
C ILE A 76 -4.43 -9.76 15.02
N TYR A 77 -4.98 -10.97 14.89
CA TYR A 77 -4.81 -11.77 13.67
C TYR A 77 -5.36 -11.06 12.43
N ARG A 78 -6.52 -10.40 12.53
CA ARG A 78 -7.09 -9.59 11.44
C ARG A 78 -6.18 -8.43 11.06
N SER A 79 -5.60 -7.75 12.05
CA SER A 79 -4.63 -6.68 11.82
C SER A 79 -3.38 -7.19 11.10
N ILE A 80 -2.82 -8.32 11.55
CA ILE A 80 -1.63 -8.95 10.96
C ILE A 80 -1.89 -9.30 9.48
N ALA A 81 -2.94 -10.06 9.18
CA ALA A 81 -3.27 -10.48 7.82
C ALA A 81 -3.50 -9.27 6.87
N ARG A 82 -4.07 -8.18 7.39
CA ARG A 82 -4.25 -6.94 6.63
C ARG A 82 -2.93 -6.21 6.40
N PHE A 83 -2.04 -6.15 7.39
CA PHE A 83 -0.70 -5.59 7.18
C PHE A 83 0.12 -6.39 6.15
N GLU A 84 0.03 -7.73 6.17
CA GLU A 84 0.66 -8.59 5.15
C GLU A 84 0.14 -8.27 3.74
N SER A 85 -1.18 -8.15 3.61
CA SER A 85 -1.84 -7.79 2.36
C SER A 85 -1.43 -6.40 1.89
N CYS A 86 -1.34 -5.43 2.81
CA CYS A 86 -0.84 -4.08 2.54
C CYS A 86 0.59 -4.10 1.99
N ILE A 87 1.54 -4.72 2.70
CA ILE A 87 2.95 -4.77 2.27
C ILE A 87 3.09 -5.47 0.92
N THR A 88 2.33 -6.54 0.69
CA THR A 88 2.26 -7.22 -0.61
C THR A 88 1.72 -6.30 -1.70
N GLY A 89 0.64 -5.55 -1.42
CA GLY A 89 0.07 -4.57 -2.32
C GLY A 89 1.06 -3.45 -2.69
N VAL A 90 1.76 -2.88 -1.69
CA VAL A 90 2.81 -1.88 -1.90
C VAL A 90 3.92 -2.46 -2.78
N TYR A 91 4.43 -3.66 -2.48
CA TYR A 91 5.45 -4.33 -3.28
C TYR A 91 5.04 -4.48 -4.76
N LEU A 92 3.81 -4.95 -5.01
CA LEU A 92 3.28 -5.13 -6.37
C LEU A 92 3.10 -3.78 -7.08
N ALA A 93 2.61 -2.75 -6.38
CA ALA A 93 2.50 -1.39 -6.91
C ALA A 93 3.87 -0.87 -7.36
N VAL A 94 4.90 -0.96 -6.50
CA VAL A 94 6.27 -0.54 -6.85
C VAL A 94 6.78 -1.26 -8.08
N ARG A 95 6.58 -2.58 -8.18
CA ARG A 95 7.03 -3.36 -9.35
C ARG A 95 6.32 -2.95 -10.63
N ALA A 96 4.99 -2.82 -10.59
CA ALA A 96 4.21 -2.37 -11.73
C ALA A 96 4.66 -0.98 -12.18
N PHE A 97 4.83 -0.04 -11.25
CA PHE A 97 5.25 1.32 -11.52
C PHE A 97 6.67 1.42 -12.10
N VAL A 98 7.64 0.69 -11.54
CA VAL A 98 9.02 0.67 -12.08
C VAL A 98 9.05 0.12 -13.50
N ARG A 99 8.23 -0.90 -13.79
CA ARG A 99 8.12 -1.44 -15.15
C ARG A 99 7.41 -0.46 -16.09
N PHE A 100 6.32 0.15 -15.63
CA PHE A 100 5.56 1.18 -16.34
C PHE A 100 6.45 2.34 -16.80
N ARG A 101 7.25 2.90 -15.89
CA ARG A 101 8.18 4.02 -16.17
C ARG A 101 9.19 3.76 -17.27
N ARG A 102 9.55 2.48 -17.45
CA ARG A 102 10.54 2.01 -18.42
C ARG A 102 9.89 1.41 -19.67
N CYS A 103 8.56 1.43 -19.76
CA CYS A 103 7.85 0.89 -20.91
C CYS A 103 8.20 1.74 -22.14
N VAL A 104 8.70 1.11 -23.21
CA VAL A 104 9.07 1.80 -24.46
C VAL A 104 7.83 2.41 -25.12
N GLU A 105 6.69 1.74 -24.98
CA GLU A 105 5.40 2.16 -25.54
C GLU A 105 4.73 3.30 -24.74
N LEU A 106 5.33 3.78 -23.64
CA LEU A 106 4.81 4.91 -22.89
C LEU A 106 4.93 6.21 -23.72
N PRO A 107 3.80 6.91 -24.00
CA PRO A 107 3.81 8.13 -24.79
C PRO A 107 4.80 9.19 -24.24
N PRO A 108 5.46 9.99 -25.09
CA PRO A 108 6.48 10.95 -24.64
C PRO A 108 5.97 11.94 -23.57
N GLU A 109 4.76 12.47 -23.74
CA GLU A 109 4.14 13.40 -22.79
C GLU A 109 3.88 12.75 -21.43
N ALA A 110 3.27 11.56 -21.43
CA ALA A 110 3.08 10.76 -20.22
C ALA A 110 4.42 10.40 -19.56
N ARG A 111 5.43 10.05 -20.35
CA ARG A 111 6.79 9.76 -19.88
C ARG A 111 7.41 10.97 -19.18
N ALA A 112 7.25 12.17 -19.71
CA ALA A 112 7.76 13.39 -19.10
C ALA A 112 7.09 13.66 -17.74
N VAL A 113 5.76 13.56 -17.65
CA VAL A 113 5.02 13.74 -16.40
C VAL A 113 5.45 12.73 -15.34
N ILE A 114 5.50 11.44 -15.71
CA ILE A 114 5.78 10.35 -14.78
C ILE A 114 7.26 10.31 -14.35
N ASN A 115 8.19 10.72 -15.21
CA ASN A 115 9.62 10.71 -14.90
C ASN A 115 10.19 12.06 -14.43
N SER A 116 9.35 13.10 -14.34
CA SER A 116 9.73 14.44 -13.85
C SER A 116 10.51 14.41 -12.53
N CYS A 117 10.08 13.56 -11.60
CA CYS A 117 10.79 13.26 -10.36
C CYS A 117 10.93 11.74 -10.20
N LYS A 118 11.99 11.31 -9.51
CA LYS A 118 12.14 9.92 -9.10
C LYS A 118 11.49 9.75 -7.74
N PRO A 119 10.42 8.95 -7.61
CA PRO A 119 9.80 8.75 -6.32
C PRO A 119 10.66 7.92 -5.39
N VAL A 120 10.56 8.21 -4.09
CA VAL A 120 11.23 7.50 -3.00
C VAL A 120 10.83 6.03 -2.99
N PHE A 121 9.54 5.72 -3.15
CA PHE A 121 9.05 4.34 -3.16
C PHE A 121 9.65 3.47 -4.27
N ALA A 122 10.11 4.10 -5.37
CA ALA A 122 10.69 3.41 -6.53
C ALA A 122 12.22 3.28 -6.46
N THR A 123 12.86 3.67 -5.36
CA THR A 123 14.29 3.51 -5.15
C THR A 123 14.67 2.03 -4.96
N LYS A 124 15.95 1.71 -5.20
CA LYS A 124 16.45 0.33 -5.01
C LYS A 124 16.30 -0.12 -3.55
N ALA A 125 16.63 0.76 -2.60
CA ALA A 125 16.55 0.47 -1.17
C ALA A 125 15.13 0.06 -0.73
N VAL A 126 14.12 0.85 -1.08
CA VAL A 126 12.72 0.54 -0.74
C VAL A 126 12.24 -0.74 -1.41
N LYS A 127 12.58 -0.93 -2.70
CA LYS A 127 12.25 -2.15 -3.44
C LYS A 127 12.82 -3.42 -2.83
N ASP A 128 14.10 -3.39 -2.48
CA ASP A 128 14.80 -4.55 -1.94
C ASP A 128 14.25 -4.87 -0.54
N ARG A 129 13.99 -3.84 0.28
CA ARG A 129 13.34 -3.99 1.60
C ARG A 129 11.94 -4.60 1.48
N LEU A 130 11.08 -4.07 0.60
CA LEU A 130 9.73 -4.62 0.36
C LEU A 130 9.77 -6.04 -0.17
N LYS A 131 10.73 -6.36 -1.05
CA LYS A 131 10.91 -7.72 -1.57
C LYS A 131 11.23 -8.68 -0.44
N VAL A 132 12.23 -8.35 0.38
CA VAL A 132 12.66 -9.21 1.49
C VAL A 132 11.51 -9.39 2.49
N MET A 133 10.83 -8.32 2.90
CA MET A 133 9.66 -8.43 3.78
C MET A 133 8.57 -9.34 3.19
N ARG A 134 8.24 -9.19 1.90
CA ARG A 134 7.25 -10.04 1.22
C ARG A 134 7.68 -11.50 1.14
N ASP A 135 8.93 -11.75 0.75
CA ASP A 135 9.48 -13.10 0.66
C ASP A 135 9.46 -13.75 2.06
N THR A 136 9.86 -13.02 3.11
CA THR A 136 9.78 -13.49 4.49
C THR A 136 8.35 -13.87 4.89
N MET A 137 7.36 -12.99 4.67
CA MET A 137 5.96 -13.29 4.97
C MET A 137 5.45 -14.54 4.24
N GLN A 138 5.79 -14.70 2.95
CA GLN A 138 5.30 -15.83 2.16
C GLN A 138 5.88 -17.19 2.53
N HIS A 139 7.03 -17.21 3.19
CA HIS A 139 7.72 -18.43 3.57
C HIS A 139 7.69 -18.66 5.09
N ILE A 140 7.03 -17.81 5.87
CA ILE A 140 6.99 -17.96 7.33
C ILE A 140 6.33 -19.29 7.71
N GLU A 141 5.18 -19.64 7.13
CA GLU A 141 4.48 -20.89 7.48
C GLU A 141 5.26 -22.12 7.05
N GLU A 142 5.90 -22.07 5.89
CA GLU A 142 6.75 -23.16 5.41
C GLU A 142 7.94 -23.37 6.36
N ARG A 143 8.62 -22.28 6.75
CA ARG A 143 9.73 -22.31 7.69
C ARG A 143 9.32 -22.74 9.11
N LEU A 144 8.09 -22.47 9.51
CA LEU A 144 7.52 -23.03 10.74
C LEU A 144 7.35 -24.54 10.65
N VAL A 145 6.77 -25.03 9.54
CA VAL A 145 6.51 -26.46 9.32
C VAL A 145 7.81 -27.25 9.21
N THR A 146 8.86 -26.68 8.61
CA THR A 146 10.19 -27.33 8.52
C THR A 146 11.02 -27.23 9.81
N GLY A 147 10.52 -26.52 10.83
CA GLY A 147 11.20 -26.36 12.13
C GLY A 147 12.36 -25.36 12.11
N GLU A 148 12.48 -24.55 11.05
CA GLU A 148 13.49 -23.47 10.96
C GLU A 148 13.13 -22.25 11.83
N LEU A 149 11.86 -22.13 12.21
CA LEU A 149 11.34 -21.07 13.07
C LEU A 149 10.74 -21.69 14.33
N THR A 150 11.04 -21.10 15.48
CA THR A 150 10.62 -21.58 16.81
C THR A 150 9.49 -20.75 17.43
N ASP A 151 9.21 -19.57 16.87
CA ASP A 151 8.22 -18.62 17.38
C ASP A 151 6.92 -18.65 16.57
N ASP A 152 5.78 -18.26 17.15
CA ASP A 152 4.50 -18.23 16.42
C ASP A 152 4.34 -17.01 15.49
N LEU A 153 3.31 -17.04 14.63
CA LEU A 153 3.01 -15.97 13.67
C LEU A 153 2.79 -14.60 14.34
N PRO A 154 2.01 -14.47 15.44
CA PRO A 154 1.94 -13.23 16.23
C PRO A 154 3.26 -12.69 16.76
N TYR A 155 4.30 -13.50 16.95
CA TYR A 155 5.64 -12.98 17.30
C TYR A 155 6.47 -12.60 16.06
N MET A 156 6.27 -13.30 14.95
CA MET A 156 7.01 -13.06 13.71
C MET A 156 6.45 -11.87 12.92
N ILE A 157 5.14 -11.66 12.89
CA ILE A 157 4.53 -10.50 12.23
C ILE A 157 3.70 -9.76 13.29
N GLN A 158 4.26 -8.66 13.80
CA GLN A 158 3.63 -7.92 14.89
C GLN A 158 3.75 -6.40 14.75
N PRO A 159 2.63 -5.68 14.95
CA PRO A 159 2.68 -4.28 15.32
C PRO A 159 3.42 -4.12 16.65
N THR A 160 4.47 -3.32 16.67
CA THR A 160 5.35 -3.17 17.83
C THR A 160 5.97 -1.77 17.88
N GLY A 161 6.83 -1.55 18.86
CA GLY A 161 7.63 -0.34 19.01
C GLY A 161 8.29 -0.27 20.38
N ALA A 162 8.82 0.90 20.73
CA ALA A 162 9.59 1.07 21.97
C ALA A 162 8.69 1.02 23.21
N GLU A 163 9.24 0.47 24.30
CA GLU A 163 8.65 0.55 25.64
C GLU A 163 9.56 1.37 26.54
N VAL A 164 9.01 2.41 27.16
CA VAL A 164 9.75 3.38 27.98
C VAL A 164 9.11 3.44 29.37
N ALA A 165 9.93 3.45 30.41
CA ALA A 165 9.47 3.64 31.77
C ALA A 165 8.93 5.07 31.96
N LEU A 166 7.74 5.19 32.55
CA LEU A 166 7.24 6.46 33.05
C LEU A 166 7.98 6.76 34.36
N ASN A 167 8.75 7.84 34.36
CA ASN A 167 9.29 8.41 35.59
C ASN A 167 8.19 9.20 36.31
N ASP A 168 7.16 8.49 36.77
CA ASP A 168 6.08 9.04 37.58
C ASP A 168 6.25 8.59 39.05
N PRO A 169 6.52 9.52 39.99
CA PRO A 169 6.67 9.19 41.41
C PRO A 169 5.37 8.67 42.06
N THR A 170 4.21 8.84 41.43
CA THR A 170 2.91 8.36 41.94
C THR A 170 2.49 6.98 41.41
N GLN A 171 3.10 6.51 40.31
CA GLN A 171 2.84 5.20 39.72
C GLN A 171 4.17 4.48 39.40
N PRO A 172 4.92 4.06 40.43
CA PRO A 172 6.23 3.44 40.25
C PRO A 172 6.14 2.15 39.42
N GLY A 173 7.01 2.02 38.42
CA GLY A 173 7.10 0.85 37.55
C GLY A 173 6.12 0.84 36.37
N GLN A 174 5.40 1.94 36.12
CA GLN A 174 4.57 2.06 34.93
C GLN A 174 5.42 2.25 33.67
N THR A 175 5.02 1.61 32.57
CA THR A 175 5.68 1.71 31.26
C THR A 175 4.67 2.15 30.20
N VAL A 176 5.15 2.84 29.17
CA VAL A 176 4.39 3.16 27.94
C VAL A 176 5.03 2.42 26.79
N ARG A 177 4.23 1.64 26.06
CA ARG A 177 4.63 1.03 24.80
C ARG A 177 3.96 1.76 23.64
N THR A 178 4.77 2.38 22.79
CA THR A 178 4.30 3.08 21.60
C THR A 178 4.40 2.14 20.40
N ILE A 179 3.27 1.73 19.85
CA ILE A 179 3.20 0.91 18.64
C ILE A 179 3.34 1.84 17.42
N ASP A 180 4.51 1.81 16.78
CA ASP A 180 4.94 2.74 15.71
C ASP A 180 5.44 2.04 14.43
N ARG A 181 5.59 0.71 14.46
CA ARG A 181 6.12 -0.08 13.34
C ARG A 181 5.48 -1.45 13.24
N LEU A 182 5.61 -2.03 12.06
CA LEU A 182 5.38 -3.45 11.84
C LEU A 182 6.74 -4.15 11.83
N ARG A 183 6.87 -5.20 12.64
CA ARG A 183 7.96 -6.17 12.57
C ARG A 183 7.52 -7.37 11.75
N ILE A 184 8.39 -7.84 10.87
CA ILE A 184 8.27 -9.04 10.04
C ILE A 184 9.60 -9.80 10.19
N ALA A 185 9.63 -10.78 11.09
CA ALA A 185 10.82 -11.44 11.59
C ALA A 185 11.89 -10.42 12.05
N GLU A 186 13.06 -10.41 11.43
CA GLU A 186 14.14 -9.46 11.71
C GLU A 186 13.97 -8.08 11.05
N HIS A 187 12.97 -7.92 10.18
CA HIS A 187 12.73 -6.69 9.45
C HIS A 187 11.70 -5.83 10.17
N GLU A 188 11.92 -4.51 10.16
CA GLU A 188 10.96 -3.56 10.68
C GLU A 188 10.64 -2.51 9.61
N VAL A 189 9.40 -2.02 9.60
CA VAL A 189 8.96 -0.86 8.82
C VAL A 189 8.08 0.03 9.67
N ARG A 190 8.46 1.31 9.81
CA ARG A 190 7.64 2.26 10.57
C ARG A 190 6.36 2.54 9.82
N PHE A 191 5.26 2.72 10.55
CA PHE A 191 4.00 3.10 9.93
C PHE A 191 4.09 4.44 9.21
N SER A 192 4.90 5.37 9.71
CA SER A 192 5.17 6.65 9.05
C SER A 192 5.88 6.49 7.70
N GLU A 193 6.85 5.58 7.59
CA GLU A 193 7.53 5.29 6.32
C GLU A 193 6.56 4.67 5.31
N LEU A 194 5.71 3.75 5.77
CA LEU A 194 4.71 3.10 4.92
C LEU A 194 3.68 4.10 4.39
N VAL A 195 3.21 5.02 5.24
CA VAL A 195 2.30 6.10 4.84
C VAL A 195 2.97 7.05 3.86
N GLU A 196 4.23 7.42 4.08
CA GLU A 196 4.98 8.27 3.12
C GLU A 196 5.02 7.65 1.71
N TRP A 197 5.27 6.34 1.62
CA TRP A 197 5.25 5.65 0.32
C TRP A 197 3.86 5.61 -0.30
N LEU A 198 2.81 5.35 0.50
CA LEU A 198 1.42 5.32 0.03
C LEU A 198 0.95 6.70 -0.45
N ASP A 199 1.25 7.76 0.30
CA ASP A 199 0.93 9.14 -0.07
C ASP A 199 1.63 9.55 -1.37
N GLU A 200 2.91 9.21 -1.51
CA GLU A 200 3.65 9.46 -2.75
C GLU A 200 3.04 8.66 -3.92
N MET A 201 2.65 7.41 -3.70
CA MET A 201 1.97 6.60 -4.73
C MET A 201 0.63 7.22 -5.14
N ILE A 202 -0.16 7.74 -4.19
CA ILE A 202 -1.42 8.43 -4.44
C ILE A 202 -1.20 9.68 -5.31
N VAL A 203 -0.15 10.45 -5.06
CA VAL A 203 0.24 11.59 -5.92
C VAL A 203 0.48 11.11 -7.36
N TYR A 204 1.08 9.94 -7.55
CA TYR A 204 1.26 9.37 -8.89
C TYR A 204 -0.04 8.84 -9.52
N VAL A 205 -1.01 8.37 -8.74
CA VAL A 205 -2.36 8.07 -9.24
C VAL A 205 -3.00 9.34 -9.82
N GLU A 206 -2.88 10.46 -9.12
CA GLU A 206 -3.39 11.76 -9.60
C GLU A 206 -2.67 12.25 -10.86
N LYS A 207 -1.35 12.07 -10.95
CA LYS A 207 -0.60 12.34 -12.19
C LYS A 207 -1.14 11.49 -13.35
N LEU A 208 -1.40 10.20 -13.14
CA LEU A 208 -1.98 9.34 -14.17
C LEU A 208 -3.38 9.78 -14.57
N ARG A 209 -4.22 10.17 -13.60
CA ARG A 209 -5.55 10.72 -13.87
C ARG A 209 -5.48 11.99 -14.71
N SER A 210 -4.53 12.88 -14.43
CA SER A 210 -4.36 14.15 -15.17
C SER A 210 -3.95 13.96 -16.64
N LEU A 211 -3.40 12.79 -16.99
CA LEU A 211 -3.05 12.43 -18.36
C LEU A 211 -4.25 11.93 -19.17
N MET A 212 -5.34 11.55 -18.51
CA MET A 212 -6.52 11.02 -19.20
C MET A 212 -7.17 12.09 -20.09
N PRO A 213 -7.81 11.70 -21.21
CA PRO A 213 -8.48 12.64 -22.08
C PRO A 213 -9.52 13.47 -21.34
N THR A 214 -9.66 14.75 -21.67
CA THR A 214 -10.66 15.64 -21.04
C THR A 214 -12.02 15.60 -21.74
N ARG A 215 -12.14 14.88 -22.86
CA ARG A 215 -13.36 14.72 -23.64
C ARG A 215 -13.53 13.26 -24.04
N TRP A 216 -14.78 12.78 -24.06
CA TRP A 216 -15.15 11.46 -24.56
C TRP A 216 -14.73 11.32 -26.03
N THR A 217 -13.72 10.50 -26.32
CA THR A 217 -13.29 10.17 -27.69
C THR A 217 -13.93 8.86 -28.13
N SER A 218 -15.25 8.86 -28.36
CA SER A 218 -15.82 7.87 -29.29
C SER A 218 -15.87 8.52 -30.65
N SER A 219 -15.04 8.04 -31.57
CA SER A 219 -15.28 8.21 -32.99
C SER A 219 -16.57 7.46 -33.34
N LEU A 220 -17.70 8.15 -33.30
CA LEU A 220 -18.95 7.73 -33.96
C LEU A 220 -18.79 7.54 -35.49
N ALA A 221 -17.59 7.81 -36.02
CA ALA A 221 -17.21 7.63 -37.42
C ALA A 221 -16.90 6.18 -37.82
N ASP A 222 -16.74 5.25 -36.86
CA ASP A 222 -16.44 3.83 -37.14
C ASP A 222 -17.68 2.92 -37.12
N LEU A 223 -18.89 3.48 -37.06
CA LEU A 223 -20.10 2.70 -37.31
C LEU A 223 -20.16 2.36 -38.80
N PRO A 224 -20.25 1.07 -39.19
CA PRO A 224 -20.45 0.71 -40.58
C PRO A 224 -21.73 1.38 -41.06
N LYS A 225 -21.63 2.19 -42.12
CA LYS A 225 -22.79 2.74 -42.82
C LYS A 225 -23.68 1.54 -43.18
N GLY A 226 -24.86 1.46 -42.56
CA GLY A 226 -25.85 0.45 -42.90
C GLY A 226 -26.16 0.48 -44.40
N PRO A 227 -26.62 -0.63 -44.98
CA PRO A 227 -26.86 -0.70 -46.41
C PRO A 227 -27.92 0.34 -46.79
N ALA A 228 -27.59 1.18 -47.77
CA ALA A 228 -28.55 2.10 -48.36
C ALA A 228 -29.65 1.30 -49.06
N SER A 229 -30.88 1.50 -48.60
CA SER A 229 -32.12 1.05 -49.26
C SER A 229 -32.39 1.85 -50.52
#